data_AF-A0A3A0G2G4-F1
#
_entry.id   AF-A0A3A0G2G4-F1
#
_cell.length_a   1.000
_cell.length_b   1.000
_cell.length_c   1.000
_cell.angle_alpha   90.00
_cell.angle_beta   90.00
_cell.angle_gamma   90.00
#
_symmetry.space_group_name_H-M   'P 1'
#
loop_
_entity.id
_entity.type
_entity.pdbx_description
1 polymer ?
#
loop_
_entity_poly.entity_id
_entity_poly.type
_entity_poly.pdbx_seq_one_letter_code
_entity_poly.pdbx_strand_id
1 'polypeptide(L)' 'MHYGTDMGGTWPAIGFKVWGPNGWVASSHAAGSGRAEATFTATGDVKYSIQVYNYHHGVTAFYGIEAMAAE' A
#
# COMPACT_ATOMS: atom_id res chain seq x y z
N MET A 1 -2.34 -6.58 -3.71
CA MET A 1 -3.55 -5.72 -3.70
C MET A 1 -4.26 -5.80 -5.04
N HIS A 2 -5.59 -5.84 -5.06
CA HIS A 2 -6.41 -5.72 -6.26
C HIS A 2 -7.52 -4.69 -5.96
N TYR A 3 -7.36 -3.47 -6.47
CA TYR A 3 -8.31 -2.38 -6.48
C TYR A 3 -8.91 -2.32 -7.89
N GLY A 4 -10.04 -2.97 -8.11
CA GLY A 4 -10.87 -2.68 -9.27
C GLY A 4 -11.81 -1.54 -8.92
N THR A 5 -11.77 -0.44 -9.67
CA THR A 5 -12.95 0.39 -9.88
C THR A 5 -13.36 0.24 -11.34
N ASP A 6 -14.65 0.39 -11.65
CA ASP A 6 -15.26 0.12 -12.95
C ASP A 6 -14.70 0.94 -14.13
N MET A 7 -13.74 1.85 -13.90
CA MET A 7 -13.22 2.79 -14.90
C MET A 7 -11.78 2.54 -15.34
N GLY A 8 -11.02 1.65 -14.68
CA GLY A 8 -9.60 1.42 -14.99
C GLY A 8 -8.68 2.64 -14.70
N GLY A 9 -7.37 2.41 -14.62
CA GLY A 9 -6.34 3.47 -14.46
C GLY A 9 -5.50 3.38 -13.18
N THR A 10 -4.43 4.20 -13.12
CA THR A 10 -3.59 4.41 -11.93
C THR A 10 -4.23 5.48 -11.05
N TRP A 11 -4.55 5.16 -9.79
CA TRP A 11 -5.23 6.07 -8.85
C TRP A 11 -4.23 6.59 -7.80
N PRO A 12 -3.50 7.69 -8.06
CA PRO A 12 -2.43 8.16 -7.16
C PRO A 12 -2.93 8.60 -5.77
N ALA A 13 -4.24 8.81 -5.61
CA ALA A 13 -4.84 9.18 -4.32
C ALA A 13 -5.30 7.98 -3.47
N ILE A 14 -5.09 6.74 -3.93
CA ILE A 14 -5.26 5.52 -3.12
C ILE A 14 -3.91 4.82 -3.01
N GLY A 15 -3.55 4.40 -1.81
CA GLY A 15 -2.29 3.68 -1.59
C GLY A 15 -2.07 3.34 -0.14
N PHE A 16 -0.84 2.99 0.20
CA PHE A 16 -0.44 2.80 1.58
C PHE A 16 0.98 3.29 1.84
N LYS A 17 1.25 3.54 3.13
CA LYS A 17 2.58 3.77 3.66
C LYS A 17 2.91 2.70 4.68
N VAL A 18 4.18 2.30 4.72
CA VAL A 18 4.73 1.46 5.78
C VAL A 18 5.48 2.35 6.75
N TRP A 19 5.19 2.18 8.03
CA TRP A 19 5.81 2.87 9.14
C TRP A 19 6.54 1.85 10.01
N GLY A 20 7.81 2.09 10.28
CA GLY A 20 8.59 1.38 11.29
C GLY A 20 8.73 2.20 12.58
N PRO A 21 9.49 1.70 13.56
CA PRO A 21 9.68 2.38 14.84
C PRO A 21 10.33 3.76 14.70
N ASN A 22 11.13 3.98 13.65
CA ASN A 22 11.83 5.23 13.37
C ASN A 22 11.08 6.15 12.38
N GLY A 23 9.83 5.81 12.03
CA GLY A 23 8.99 6.58 11.12
C GLY A 23 8.74 5.90 9.79
N TRP A 24 8.51 6.70 8.75
CA TRP A 24 8.15 6.22 7.41
C TRP A 24 9.32 5.46 6.75
N VAL A 25 9.05 4.25 6.27
CA VAL A 25 10.08 3.39 5.64
C VAL A 25 9.81 3.06 4.18
N ALA A 26 8.55 3.07 3.74
CA ALA A 26 8.20 2.87 2.34
C ALA A 26 6.82 3.43 1.99
N SER A 27 6.64 3.77 0.71
CA SER A 27 5.36 4.14 0.12
C SER A 27 5.02 3.17 -1.00
N SER A 28 3.74 2.89 -1.15
CA SER A 28 3.27 2.06 -2.25
C SER A 28 3.47 2.74 -3.60
N HIS A 29 3.84 1.97 -4.61
CA HIS A 29 3.72 2.34 -6.02
C HIS A 29 2.74 1.41 -6.74
N ALA A 30 2.23 1.84 -7.88
CA ALA A 30 1.39 0.98 -8.71
C ALA A 30 2.20 -0.21 -9.26
N ALA A 31 1.60 -1.40 -9.25
CA ALA A 31 2.20 -2.67 -9.65
C ALA A 31 1.21 -3.51 -10.47
N GLY A 32 0.52 -2.85 -11.41
CA GLY A 32 -0.55 -3.42 -12.23
C GLY A 32 -1.92 -2.86 -11.88
N SER A 33 -2.94 -3.27 -12.66
CA SER A 33 -4.31 -2.79 -12.47
C SER A 33 -4.83 -3.21 -11.10
N GLY A 34 -5.13 -2.21 -10.27
CA GLY A 34 -5.56 -2.41 -8.90
C GLY A 34 -4.50 -2.88 -7.92
N ARG A 35 -3.25 -3.03 -8.33
CA ARG A 35 -2.21 -3.49 -7.43
C ARG A 35 -1.31 -2.36 -7.06
N ALA A 36 -1.04 -2.24 -5.76
CA ALA A 36 0.00 -1.38 -5.24
C ALA A 36 0.92 -2.21 -4.35
N GLU A 37 2.21 -1.92 -4.41
CA GLU A 37 3.28 -2.66 -3.75
C GLU A 37 4.30 -1.71 -3.16
N ALA A 38 5.00 -2.19 -2.14
CA ALA A 38 6.15 -1.53 -1.57
C ALA A 38 7.13 -2.62 -1.10
N THR A 39 8.41 -2.41 -1.39
CA THR A 39 9.50 -3.25 -0.87
C THR A 39 10.35 -2.41 0.05
N PHE A 40 10.71 -2.95 1.22
CA PHE A 40 11.62 -2.30 2.16
C PHE A 40 12.43 -3.35 2.90
N THR A 41 13.59 -2.95 3.39
CA THR A 41 14.42 -3.80 4.25
C THR A 41 14.02 -3.60 5.70
N ALA A 42 13.57 -4.66 6.37
CA ALA A 42 13.30 -4.62 7.79
C ALA A 42 14.62 -4.47 8.58
N THR A 43 14.66 -3.56 9.55
CA THR A 43 15.86 -3.27 10.35
C THR A 43 15.95 -4.13 11.63
N GLY A 44 15.29 -5.28 11.65
CA GLY A 44 15.21 -6.18 12.80
C GLY A 44 13.80 -6.65 13.11
N ASP A 45 13.67 -7.39 14.21
CA ASP A 45 12.38 -7.87 14.73
C ASP A 45 11.68 -6.76 15.51
N VAL A 46 10.93 -5.95 14.77
CA VAL A 46 10.18 -4.80 15.29
C VAL A 46 8.81 -4.75 14.65
N LYS A 47 7.88 -4.03 15.28
CA LYS A 47 6.54 -3.83 14.72
C LYS A 47 6.55 -2.78 13.63
N TYR A 48 5.91 -3.13 12.51
CA TYR A 48 5.59 -2.21 11.43
C TYR A 48 4.09 -1.97 11.38
N SER A 49 3.69 -0.78 10.93
CA SER A 49 2.30 -0.40 10.71
C SER A 49 2.08 -0.05 9.25
N ILE A 50 0.97 -0.53 8.69
CA ILE A 50 0.54 -0.17 7.33
C ILE A 50 -0.60 0.83 7.46
N GLN A 51 -0.37 2.04 6.97
CA GLN A 51 -1.40 3.07 6.86
C GLN A 51 -1.95 3.05 5.43
N VAL A 52 -3.15 2.51 5.24
CA VAL A 52 -3.89 2.60 3.99
C VAL A 52 -4.60 3.95 3.93
N TYR A 53 -4.55 4.62 2.78
CA TYR A 53 -5.22 5.90 2.57
C TYR A 53 -6.02 5.90 1.28
N ASN A 54 -7.12 6.66 1.30
CA ASN A 54 -7.92 7.01 0.14
C ASN A 54 -8.28 8.50 0.24
N TYR A 55 -7.79 9.29 -0.71
CA TYR A 55 -8.06 10.73 -0.81
C TYR A 55 -9.08 11.06 -1.91
N HIS A 56 -9.72 10.06 -2.52
CA HIS A 56 -10.85 10.29 -3.43
C HIS A 56 -12.13 10.50 -2.62
N HIS A 57 -12.66 11.72 -2.71
CA HIS A 57 -13.88 12.11 -2.01
C HIS A 57 -15.08 11.28 -2.48
N GLY A 58 -15.89 10.79 -1.53
CA GLY A 58 -17.11 10.04 -1.82
C GLY A 58 -16.89 8.61 -2.32
N VAL A 59 -15.64 8.14 -2.40
CA VAL A 59 -15.31 6.77 -2.83
C VAL A 59 -14.96 5.94 -1.61
N THR A 60 -15.58 4.77 -1.48
CA THR A 60 -15.17 3.75 -0.50
C THR A 60 -14.14 2.83 -1.15
N ALA A 61 -12.98 2.67 -0.52
CA ALA A 61 -11.96 1.72 -0.97
C ALA A 61 -12.06 0.41 -0.19
N PHE A 62 -12.12 -0.71 -0.91
CA PHE A 62 -12.00 -2.05 -0.35
C PHE A 62 -10.59 -2.58 -0.66
N TYR A 63 -9.97 -3.27 0.29
CA TYR A 63 -8.58 -3.73 0.14
C TYR A 63 -8.33 -5.05 0.85
N GLY A 64 -7.32 -5.78 0.36
CA GLY A 64 -6.68 -6.90 1.03
C GLY A 64 -5.19 -6.63 1.15
N ILE A 65 -4.58 -6.99 2.28
CA ILE A 65 -3.15 -6.80 2.54
C ILE A 65 -2.48 -8.17 2.53
N GLU A 66 -1.40 -8.27 1.78
CA GLU A 66 -0.52 -9.45 1.74
C GLU A 66 0.90 -8.96 1.96
N ALA A 67 1.66 -9.69 2.79
CA ALA A 67 3.07 -9.45 3.01
C ALA A 67 3.83 -10.73 2.71
N MET A 68 4.90 -10.62 1.91
CA MET A 68 5.79 -11.73 1.58
C MET A 68 7.22 -11.32 1.89
N ALA A 69 8.02 -12.25 2.41
CA ALA A 69 9.47 -12.06 2.45
C ALA A 69 10.00 -12.10 1.00
N ALA A 70 10.95 -11.22 0.68
CA ALA A 70 11.68 -11.35 -0.57
C ALA A 70 12.60 -12.58 -0.47
N GLU A 71 12.54 -13.46 -1.48
CA GLU A 71 13.48 -14.58 -1.66
C GLU A 71 14.89 -14.11 -2.05
#